data_AF-A0A2S6AZM0-F1
#
_entry.id   AF-A0A2S6AZM0-F1
#
_cell.length_a   1.000
_cell.length_b   1.000
_cell.length_c   1.000
_cell.angle_alpha   90.00
_cell.angle_beta   90.00
_cell.angle_gamma   90.00
#
_symmetry.space_group_name_H-M   'P 1'
#
loop_
_entity.id
_entity.type
_entity.pdbx_description
1 polymer ?
#
loop_
_entity_poly.entity_id
_entity_poly.type
_entity_poly.pdbx_seq_one_letter_code
_entity_poly.pdbx_strand_id
1 'polypeptide(L)' 'MTDTVLDRFLRYVIIDTQSDPKSSAQPTTEKQKNLGRLLVDELLAIGLSDAHLDEHGYVYAT' A
#
# COMPACT_ATOMS: atom_id res chain seq x y z
N MET A 1 9.32 19.23 -0.64
CA MET A 1 9.56 19.13 0.81
C MET A 1 9.84 17.66 1.07
N THR A 2 10.92 17.31 1.77
CA THR A 2 11.23 15.90 2.07
C THR A 2 10.26 15.42 3.13
N ASP A 3 9.44 14.40 2.83
CA ASP A 3 8.54 13.80 3.81
C ASP A 3 9.33 13.21 4.98
N THR A 4 8.90 13.48 6.22
CA THR A 4 9.43 12.81 7.40
C THR A 4 8.78 11.44 7.58
N VAL A 5 9.36 10.61 8.45
CA VAL A 5 8.76 9.33 8.86
C VAL A 5 7.38 9.56 9.52
N LEU A 6 7.22 10.65 10.28
CA LEU A 6 5.95 10.99 10.93
C LEU A 6 4.87 11.34 9.89
N ASP A 7 5.21 12.11 8.85
CA ASP A 7 4.26 12.49 7.80
C ASP A 7 3.73 11.24 7.07
N ARG A 8 4.63 10.33 6.70
CA ARG A 8 4.28 9.04 6.08
C ARG A 8 3.41 8.19 7.01
N PHE A 9 3.81 8.05 8.27
CA PHE A 9 3.04 7.30 9.26
C PHE A 9 1.61 7.84 9.39
N LEU A 10 1.44 9.15 9.59
CA LEU A 10 0.12 9.77 9.74
C LEU A 10 -0.75 9.64 8.47
N ARG A 11 -0.15 9.67 7.27
CA ARG A 11 -0.87 9.39 6.02
C ARG A 11 -1.35 7.93 5.93
N TYR A 12 -0.57 6.97 6.42
CA TYR A 12 -0.91 5.56 6.26
C TYR A 12 -1.92 5.09 7.30
N VAL A 13 -1.81 5.54 8.56
CA VAL A 13 -2.67 5.04 9.66
C VAL A 13 -4.14 5.45 9.54
N ILE A 14 -4.45 6.48 8.76
CA ILE A 14 -5.84 6.87 8.47
C ILE A 14 -6.51 5.95 7.43
N ILE A 15 -5.73 5.12 6.72
CA ILE A 15 -6.24 4.19 5.72
C ILE A 15 -6.66 2.91 6.45
N ASP A 16 -7.94 2.57 6.36
CA ASP A 16 -8.46 1.33 6.92
C ASP A 16 -7.95 0.12 6.13
N THR A 17 -7.03 -0.61 6.74
CA THR A 17 -6.38 -1.81 6.19
C THR A 17 -6.68 -3.07 6.99
N GLN A 18 -7.70 -3.06 7.85
CA GLN A 18 -8.01 -4.21 8.70
C GLN A 18 -8.36 -5.45 7.85
N SER A 19 -7.70 -6.56 8.16
CA SER A 19 -7.95 -7.88 7.56
C SER A 19 -9.20 -8.55 8.13
N ASP A 20 -9.76 -9.49 7.38
CA ASP A 20 -10.85 -10.36 7.82
C ASP A 20 -10.38 -11.82 7.90
N PRO A 21 -10.19 -12.39 9.11
CA PRO A 21 -9.73 -13.77 9.26
C PRO A 21 -10.75 -14.84 8.80
N LYS A 22 -12.00 -14.45 8.52
CA LYS A 22 -13.03 -15.36 8.01
C LYS A 22 -13.07 -15.41 6.49
N SER A 23 -12.39 -14.48 5.82
CA SER A 23 -12.35 -14.40 4.36
C SER A 23 -11.37 -15.42 3.79
N SER A 24 -11.76 -16.08 2.71
CA SER A 24 -10.88 -16.92 1.88
C SER A 24 -10.25 -16.15 0.72
N ALA A 25 -10.56 -14.86 0.58
CA ALA A 25 -9.99 -14.01 -0.46
C ALA A 25 -8.59 -13.52 -0.08
N GLN A 26 -7.79 -13.19 -1.10
CA GLN A 26 -6.48 -12.58 -0.94
C GLN A 26 -6.43 -11.28 -1.77
N PRO A 27 -6.29 -10.10 -1.12
CA PRO A 27 -6.31 -9.88 0.32
C PRO A 27 -7.70 -10.15 0.92
N THR A 28 -7.76 -10.37 2.22
CA THR A 28 -9.02 -10.73 2.91
C THR A 28 -10.07 -9.63 2.88
N THR A 29 -9.65 -8.37 2.73
CA THR A 29 -10.52 -7.21 2.51
C THR A 29 -9.96 -6.34 1.40
N GLU A 30 -10.79 -5.97 0.42
CA GLU A 30 -10.35 -5.18 -0.74
C GLU A 30 -9.79 -3.80 -0.35
N LYS A 31 -10.23 -3.25 0.79
CA LYS A 31 -9.73 -1.98 1.34
C LYS A 31 -8.22 -2.01 1.62
N GLN A 32 -7.61 -3.18 1.86
CA GLN A 32 -6.16 -3.31 2.00
C GLN A 32 -5.39 -2.81 0.76
N LYS A 33 -5.97 -2.98 -0.44
CA LYS A 33 -5.35 -2.50 -1.69
C LYS A 33 -5.28 -0.98 -1.77
N ASN A 34 -6.02 -0.22 -0.96
CA ASN A 34 -5.97 1.24 -0.96
C ASN A 34 -4.60 1.75 -0.51
N LEU A 35 -4.05 1.18 0.58
CA LEU A 35 -2.68 1.49 0.99
C LEU A 35 -1.67 0.98 -0.06
N GLY A 36 -1.88 -0.21 -0.61
CA GLY A 36 -1.01 -0.77 -1.64
C GLY A 36 -0.85 0.13 -2.87
N ARG A 37 -1.96 0.68 -3.40
CA ARG A 37 -1.93 1.62 -4.53
C ARG A 37 -1.19 2.92 -4.20
N LEU A 38 -1.42 3.48 -3.02
CA LEU A 38 -0.70 4.66 -2.55
C LEU A 38 0.82 4.39 -2.45
N LEU A 39 1.20 3.22 -1.94
CA LEU A 39 2.61 2.84 -1.87
C LEU A 39 3.24 2.69 -3.26
N VAL A 40 2.53 2.11 -4.24
CA VAL A 40 3.02 2.05 -5.63
C VAL A 40 3.27 3.46 -6.17
N ASP A 41 2.32 4.39 -6.00
CA ASP A 41 2.48 5.76 -6.46
C ASP A 41 3.69 6.46 -5.79
N GLU A 42 3.88 6.25 -4.48
CA GLU A 42 5.03 6.80 -3.76
C GLU A 42 6.37 6.16 -4.19
N LEU A 43 6.40 4.85 -4.45
CA LEU A 43 7.60 4.13 -4.92
C LEU A 43 8.00 4.59 -6.33
N LEU A 44 7.02 4.77 -7.23
CA LEU A 44 7.24 5.37 -8.55
C LEU A 44 7.77 6.80 -8.43
N ALA A 45 7.19 7.61 -7.53
CA ALA A 45 7.60 9.00 -7.34
C ALA A 45 9.03 9.16 -6.79
N ILE A 46 9.55 8.18 -6.03
CA ILE A 46 10.94 8.17 -5.56
C ILE A 46 11.93 7.54 -6.57
N GLY A 47 11.43 7.07 -7.72
CA GLY A 47 12.25 6.62 -8.86
C GLY A 47 12.33 5.12 -9.07
N LEU A 48 11.58 4.29 -8.33
CA LEU A 48 11.52 2.84 -8.57
C LEU A 48 10.51 2.55 -9.67
N SER A 49 10.98 2.50 -10.92
CA SER A 49 10.13 2.47 -12.11
C SER A 49 9.34 1.16 -12.32
N ASP A 50 9.73 0.09 -11.64
CA ASP A 50 9.09 -1.22 -11.71
C ASP A 50 8.04 -1.44 -10.61
N ALA A 51 7.75 -0.41 -9.81
CA ALA A 51 6.81 -0.53 -8.71
C ALA A 51 5.40 -0.91 -9.20
N HIS A 52 4.84 -1.98 -8.66
CA HIS A 52 3.51 -2.47 -9.04
C HIS A 52 2.82 -3.20 -7.89
N LEU A 53 1.49 -3.30 -8.03
CA LEU A 53 0.60 -4.06 -7.14
C LEU A 53 0.02 -5.22 -7.96
N ASP A 54 0.16 -6.45 -7.48
CA ASP A 54 -0.42 -7.61 -8.15
C ASP A 54 -1.91 -7.82 -7.82
N GLU A 55 -2.51 -8.84 -8.41
CA GLU A 55 -3.94 -9.17 -8.20
C GLU A 55 -4.27 -9.57 -6.75
N HIS A 56 -3.28 -10.07 -6.02
CA HIS A 56 -3.36 -10.55 -4.65
C HIS A 56 -3.03 -9.46 -3.60
N GLY A 57 -2.73 -8.25 -4.05
CA GLY A 57 -2.46 -7.10 -3.19
C GLY A 57 -1.01 -7.01 -2.68
N TYR A 58 -0.08 -7.76 -3.27
CA TYR A 58 1.35 -7.63 -2.96
C TYR A 58 1.97 -6.47 -3.75
N VAL A 59 2.76 -5.65 -3.06
CA VAL A 59 3.52 -4.54 -3.66
C VAL A 59 4.96 -4.98 -3.86
N TYR A 60 5.48 -4.78 -5.06
CA TYR A 60 6.87 -5.06 -5.45
C TYR A 60 7.51 -3.81 -6.05
N ALA A 61 8.83 -3.63 -5.88
CA ALA A 61 9.66 -2.59 -6.51
C ALA A 61 11.17 -2.91 -6.33
N THR A 62 12.04 -2.45 -7.24
CA THR A 62 13.51 -2.58 -7.19
C THR A 62 14.27 -1.31 -7.60
#